data_AF-A0A672JLF7-F1
#
_entry.id   AF-A0A672JLF7-F1
#
_cell.length_a   1.000
_cell.length_b   1.000
_cell.length_c   1.000
_cell.angle_alpha   90.00
_cell.angle_beta   90.00
_cell.angle_gamma   90.00
#
_symmetry.space_group_name_H-M   'P 1'
#
loop_
_entity.id
_entity.type
_entity.pdbx_description
1 polymer ?
#
loop_
_entity_poly.entity_id
_entity_poly.type
_entity_poly.pdbx_seq_one_letter_code
_entity_poly.pdbx_strand_id
1 'polypeptide(L)'
;HRTLEGFSRAKCQGAEKTRRNSQEKGKSSLLFILEEQCWFCWEKQKLSRERELMKRRNLQSFQNDILQRQREFEQREIEMQSLEKHVNFENENSRKAYYREFKKVVEASDVILEVLDARDPLGCRCPQVEQAVIQSGTNKKIVLVLNKIDLVAKEIVEKWIRYLRNEFPTVAFKASTQQQTKNLKRSNVPVTQATTELLSSSACIGADCLMKLLGNYCRNLDIKTAITVGVVGFPNVGKSSLINSLKRARACSVGATPGVTKCLQEVHLDKHIKLLDCPGIVMATSTTDAAMILRNCVKIEQLVDPLPPVEAILRRCNKAQIMEHYGVSDFHTALEFLSLLARRQGKLRKGGLPDTDKAAKGVLMDWTGGRISYFTHPPETHTLPTHVSAEIVSEMGKAFDWDELEKGNQEVLAGESKDTDDHDGVFGPMTVEIKSQKKGNLPSNDAAPKAPNLKDILDVDPLQQGQALLAASKKRKKQQKRAGLYIVFIIIIIIMIVVVQ
;
A
#
# COMPACT_ATOMS: atom_id res chain seq x y z
N HIS A 1 -12.81 64.72 12.35
CA HIS A 1 -12.29 64.55 13.71
C HIS A 1 -13.35 64.77 14.83
N ARG A 2 -14.66 64.60 14.56
CA ARG A 2 -15.72 64.61 15.60
C ARG A 2 -16.89 63.63 15.34
N THR A 3 -16.65 62.59 14.54
CA THR A 3 -17.66 61.56 14.20
C THR A 3 -17.13 60.13 14.36
N LEU A 4 -15.94 59.95 14.95
CA LEU A 4 -15.34 58.63 15.26
C LEU A 4 -15.10 58.40 16.76
N GLU A 5 -15.55 59.31 17.63
CA GLU A 5 -15.47 59.14 19.10
C GLU A 5 -16.76 58.55 19.72
N GLY A 6 -17.82 58.35 18.93
CA GLY A 6 -19.10 57.81 19.40
C GLY A 6 -19.20 56.28 19.46
N PHE A 7 -18.28 55.54 18.85
CA PHE A 7 -18.37 54.06 18.77
C PHE A 7 -17.50 53.32 19.79
N SER A 8 -16.64 54.03 20.53
CA SER A 8 -15.70 53.39 21.47
C SER A 8 -16.17 53.36 22.93
N ARG A 9 -17.35 53.91 23.25
CA ARG A 9 -17.91 53.93 24.62
C ARG A 9 -19.06 52.95 24.88
N ALA A 10 -19.59 52.28 23.85
CA ALA A 10 -20.74 51.37 23.99
C ALA A 10 -20.37 49.89 24.20
N LYS A 11 -19.08 49.52 24.24
CA LYS A 11 -18.64 48.12 24.47
C LYS A 11 -17.93 47.88 25.80
N CYS A 12 -17.90 48.86 26.71
CA CYS A 12 -17.27 48.72 28.03
C CYS A 12 -18.25 48.62 29.22
N GLN A 13 -19.57 48.53 29.00
CA GLN A 13 -20.55 48.37 30.09
C GLN A 13 -21.50 47.16 29.93
N GLY A 14 -21.17 46.21 29.05
CA GLY A 14 -22.00 45.02 28.80
C GLY A 14 -21.48 43.70 29.39
N ALA A 15 -20.33 43.70 30.07
CA ALA A 15 -19.61 42.47 30.40
C ALA A 15 -19.57 42.14 31.91
N GLU A 16 -20.54 42.61 32.69
CA GLU A 16 -20.58 42.37 34.15
C GLU A 16 -21.77 41.53 34.60
N LYS A 17 -22.44 40.83 33.67
CA LYS A 17 -23.59 40.00 34.05
C LYS A 17 -23.80 38.80 33.14
N THR A 18 -22.80 37.95 32.98
CA THR A 18 -23.09 36.55 32.61
C THR A 18 -22.00 35.60 33.08
N ARG A 19 -22.45 34.56 33.78
CA ARG A 19 -21.77 33.29 34.08
C ARG A 19 -20.71 33.28 35.19
N ARG A 20 -21.24 33.29 36.42
CA ARG A 20 -21.02 32.13 37.31
C ARG A 20 -21.58 30.89 36.61
N ASN A 21 -20.69 30.07 36.05
CA ASN A 21 -20.75 28.61 35.97
C ASN A 21 -19.85 28.14 34.83
N SER A 22 -18.94 27.21 35.17
CA SER A 22 -17.95 26.54 34.33
C SER A 22 -16.57 27.23 34.26
N GLN A 23 -15.88 27.29 35.41
CA GLN A 23 -14.42 27.35 35.45
C GLN A 23 -13.86 26.07 34.80
N GLU A 24 -13.45 26.16 33.52
CA GLU A 24 -12.32 25.40 32.95
C GLU A 24 -12.16 25.64 31.43
N LYS A 25 -13.21 26.06 30.72
CA LYS A 25 -13.13 26.33 29.25
C LYS A 25 -12.69 27.75 28.85
N GLY A 26 -12.50 28.66 29.80
CA GLY A 26 -12.26 30.09 29.51
C GLY A 26 -10.79 30.50 29.24
N LYS A 27 -9.80 29.68 29.63
CA LYS A 27 -8.38 30.06 29.51
C LYS A 27 -7.88 30.03 28.06
N SER A 28 -8.37 29.12 27.23
CA SER A 28 -7.95 29.00 25.83
C SER A 28 -8.47 30.13 24.94
N SER A 29 -9.68 30.63 25.20
CA SER A 29 -10.30 31.67 24.36
C SER A 29 -9.69 33.06 24.61
N LEU A 30 -9.27 33.35 25.84
CA LEU A 30 -8.54 34.58 26.19
C LEU A 30 -7.13 34.62 25.60
N LEU A 31 -6.44 33.47 25.55
CA LEU A 31 -5.11 33.35 24.94
C LEU A 31 -5.16 33.60 23.43
N PHE A 32 -6.16 33.03 22.74
CA PHE A 32 -6.36 33.22 21.30
C PHE A 32 -6.67 34.69 20.94
N ILE A 33 -7.49 35.36 21.77
CA ILE A 33 -7.79 36.79 21.59
C ILE A 33 -6.55 37.66 21.84
N LEU A 34 -5.71 37.30 22.82
CA LEU A 34 -4.45 37.99 23.09
C LEU A 34 -3.42 37.80 21.96
N GLU A 35 -3.34 36.61 21.37
CA GLU A 35 -2.49 36.33 20.20
C GLU A 35 -2.95 37.09 18.96
N GLU A 36 -4.25 37.11 18.65
CA GLU A 36 -4.79 37.91 17.53
C GLU A 36 -4.52 39.40 17.72
N GLN A 37 -4.67 39.93 18.94
CA GLN A 37 -4.36 41.34 19.21
C GLN A 37 -2.86 41.65 19.11
N CYS A 38 -1.99 40.72 19.50
CA CYS A 38 -0.55 40.88 19.37
C CYS A 38 -0.13 40.87 17.89
N TRP A 39 -0.70 39.96 17.10
CA TRP A 39 -0.49 39.88 15.65
C TRP A 39 -0.97 41.15 14.93
N PHE A 40 -2.18 41.63 15.25
CA PHE A 40 -2.73 42.85 14.66
C PHE A 40 -1.91 44.09 15.03
N CYS A 41 -1.38 44.16 16.27
CA CYS A 41 -0.49 45.23 16.71
C CYS A 41 0.86 45.19 15.97
N TRP A 42 1.45 44.00 15.83
CA TRP A 42 2.68 43.78 15.10
C TRP A 42 2.54 44.15 13.62
N GLU A 43 1.43 43.76 12.98
CA GLU A 43 1.14 44.07 11.59
C GLU A 43 0.95 45.58 11.38
N LYS A 44 0.25 46.26 12.30
CA LYS A 44 0.14 47.73 12.29
C LYS A 44 1.49 48.43 12.44
N GLN A 45 2.35 47.93 13.32
CA GLN A 45 3.70 48.49 13.50
C GLN A 45 4.57 48.26 12.26
N LYS A 46 4.47 47.08 11.63
CA LYS A 46 5.17 46.75 10.38
C LYS A 46 4.74 47.69 9.25
N LEU A 47 3.44 47.88 9.05
CA LEU A 47 2.88 48.82 8.06
C LEU A 47 3.29 50.26 8.35
N SER A 48 3.39 50.67 9.62
CA SER A 48 3.86 52.00 9.99
C SER A 48 5.34 52.18 9.67
N ARG A 49 6.19 51.18 9.96
CA ARG A 49 7.62 51.18 9.62
C ARG A 49 7.84 51.21 8.12
N GLU A 50 7.07 50.45 7.36
CA GLU A 50 7.10 50.44 5.89
C GLU A 50 6.65 51.79 5.32
N ARG A 51 5.58 52.41 5.85
CA ARG A 51 5.15 53.76 5.45
C ARG A 51 6.20 54.83 5.75
N GLU A 52 6.92 54.71 6.85
CA GLU A 52 7.95 55.68 7.24
C GLU A 52 9.23 55.51 6.42
N LEU A 53 9.61 54.26 6.11
CA LEU A 53 10.64 53.94 5.13
C LEU A 53 10.26 54.44 3.73
N MET A 54 9.00 54.36 3.32
CA MET A 54 8.51 54.87 2.03
C MET A 54 8.55 56.41 1.95
N LYS A 55 8.38 57.11 3.08
CA LYS A 55 8.48 58.58 3.14
C LYS A 55 9.91 59.11 3.00
N ARG A 56 10.94 58.29 3.25
CA ARG A 56 12.36 58.70 3.24
C ARG A 56 13.13 58.30 1.97
N ARG A 57 12.44 57.87 0.91
CA ARG A 57 13.08 57.34 -0.31
C ARG A 57 13.26 58.43 -1.37
N ASN A 58 14.48 58.56 -1.88
CA ASN A 58 14.78 59.38 -3.06
C ASN A 58 14.38 58.64 -4.35
N LEU A 59 14.03 59.37 -5.41
CA LEU A 59 13.61 58.84 -6.72
C LEU A 59 14.57 57.76 -7.26
N GLN A 60 15.87 57.95 -7.04
CA GLN A 60 16.93 57.05 -7.48
C GLN A 60 16.95 55.71 -6.71
N SER A 61 16.61 55.74 -5.41
CA SER A 61 16.43 54.52 -4.62
C SER A 61 15.21 53.72 -5.06
N PHE A 62 14.17 54.41 -5.52
CA PHE A 62 12.95 53.78 -6.05
C PHE A 62 13.22 53.12 -7.41
N GLN A 63 13.96 53.78 -8.29
CA GLN A 63 14.36 53.21 -9.59
C GLN A 63 15.22 51.95 -9.44
N ASN A 64 16.17 51.94 -8.50
CA ASN A 64 17.01 50.78 -8.24
C ASN A 64 16.22 49.59 -7.66
N ASP A 65 15.27 49.84 -6.76
CA ASP A 65 14.38 48.81 -6.18
C ASP A 65 13.47 48.20 -7.27
N ILE A 66 12.94 49.02 -8.20
CA ILE A 66 12.16 48.54 -9.34
C ILE A 66 13.02 47.66 -10.25
N LEU A 67 14.22 48.10 -10.63
CA LEU A 67 15.13 47.33 -11.49
C LEU A 67 15.58 46.02 -10.83
N GLN A 68 15.76 46.02 -9.51
CA GLN A 68 16.09 44.81 -8.77
C GLN A 68 14.92 43.84 -8.76
N ARG A 69 13.70 44.30 -8.45
CA ARG A 69 12.49 43.45 -8.47
C ARG A 69 12.18 42.93 -9.87
N GLN A 70 12.45 43.72 -10.91
CA GLN A 70 12.25 43.30 -12.28
C GLN A 70 13.25 42.19 -12.67
N ARG A 71 14.53 42.31 -12.31
CA ARG A 71 15.51 41.23 -12.49
C ARG A 71 15.16 39.97 -11.69
N GLU A 72 14.74 40.13 -10.43
CA GLU A 72 14.29 39.00 -9.62
C GLU A 72 13.05 38.32 -10.20
N PHE A 73 12.14 39.08 -10.80
CA PHE A 73 10.96 38.55 -11.49
C PHE A 73 11.33 37.81 -12.78
N GLU A 74 12.17 38.41 -13.63
CA GLU A 74 12.67 37.79 -14.86
C GLU A 74 13.47 36.50 -14.56
N GLN A 75 14.28 36.51 -13.51
CA GLN A 75 15.03 35.33 -13.08
C GLN A 75 14.11 34.22 -12.54
N ARG A 76 13.07 34.58 -11.79
CA ARG A 76 12.01 33.63 -11.37
C ARG A 76 11.21 33.11 -12.56
N GLU A 77 10.91 33.93 -13.56
CA GLU A 77 10.26 33.49 -14.80
C GLU A 77 11.13 32.51 -15.57
N ILE A 78 12.44 32.76 -15.69
CA ILE A 78 13.38 31.84 -16.34
C ILE A 78 13.49 30.53 -15.54
N GLU A 79 13.59 30.59 -14.22
CA GLU A 79 13.56 29.40 -13.36
C GLU A 79 12.24 28.64 -13.53
N MET A 80 11.11 29.33 -13.54
CA MET A 80 9.77 28.75 -13.72
C MET A 80 9.60 28.13 -15.11
N GLN A 81 10.09 28.77 -16.17
CA GLN A 81 10.11 28.21 -17.52
C GLN A 81 11.08 27.03 -17.67
N SER A 82 12.20 27.03 -16.92
CA SER A 82 13.13 25.89 -16.88
C SER A 82 12.54 24.68 -16.14
N LEU A 83 11.76 24.95 -15.09
CA LEU A 83 10.94 23.97 -14.38
C LEU A 83 9.82 23.46 -15.28
N GLU A 84 9.08 24.32 -15.96
CA GLU A 84 8.00 23.97 -16.89
C GLU A 84 8.49 23.10 -18.07
N LYS A 85 9.68 23.36 -18.61
CA LYS A 85 10.28 22.51 -19.66
C LYS A 85 10.59 21.08 -19.20
N HIS A 86 10.65 20.82 -17.89
CA HIS A 86 10.84 19.48 -17.32
C HIS A 86 9.52 18.83 -16.84
N VAL A 87 8.39 19.53 -16.89
CA VAL A 87 7.07 18.97 -16.54
C VAL A 87 6.40 18.36 -17.77
N ASN A 88 6.95 17.26 -18.28
CA ASN A 88 6.17 16.25 -19.00
C ASN A 88 5.64 15.19 -18.02
N PHE A 89 5.21 15.62 -16.83
CA PHE A 89 4.51 14.78 -15.86
C PHE A 89 3.02 14.86 -16.16
N GLU A 90 2.35 13.69 -16.13
CA GLU A 90 0.94 13.47 -16.47
C GLU A 90 0.03 14.69 -16.30
N ASN A 91 -0.70 15.05 -17.37
CA ASN A 91 -1.65 16.17 -17.45
C ASN A 91 -2.30 16.46 -16.09
N GLU A 92 -2.28 17.72 -15.64
CA GLU A 92 -2.99 18.18 -14.44
C GLU A 92 -4.46 17.69 -14.40
N ASN A 93 -5.06 17.53 -15.58
CA ASN A 93 -6.37 16.92 -15.80
C ASN A 93 -6.48 15.48 -15.28
N SER A 94 -5.46 14.63 -15.45
CA SER A 94 -5.40 13.27 -14.91
C SER A 94 -5.35 13.26 -13.38
N ARG A 95 -4.56 14.15 -12.78
CA ARG A 95 -4.49 14.28 -11.30
C ARG A 95 -5.83 14.71 -10.72
N LYS A 96 -6.49 15.70 -11.34
CA LYS A 96 -7.85 16.14 -10.97
C LYS A 96 -8.87 15.01 -11.13
N ALA A 97 -8.76 14.20 -12.18
CA ALA A 97 -9.64 13.04 -12.38
C ALA A 97 -9.45 11.98 -11.28
N TYR A 98 -8.21 11.63 -10.94
CA TYR A 98 -7.93 10.69 -9.86
C TYR A 98 -8.41 11.20 -8.50
N TYR A 99 -8.29 12.50 -8.24
CA TYR A 99 -8.81 13.10 -7.01
C TYR A 99 -10.34 13.07 -6.93
N ARG A 100 -11.05 13.20 -8.06
CA ARG A 100 -12.51 13.02 -8.11
C ARG A 100 -12.90 11.58 -7.79
N GLU A 101 -12.19 10.60 -8.34
CA GLU A 101 -12.43 9.19 -8.02
C GLU A 101 -12.16 8.89 -6.55
N PHE A 102 -11.08 9.46 -5.99
CA PHE A 102 -10.78 9.36 -4.56
C PHE A 102 -11.90 9.88 -3.67
N LYS A 103 -12.46 11.07 -3.97
CA LYS A 103 -13.57 11.61 -3.18
C LYS A 103 -14.78 10.68 -3.15
N LYS A 104 -15.11 10.05 -4.29
CA LYS A 104 -16.18 9.04 -4.35
C LYS A 104 -15.89 7.84 -3.44
N VAL A 105 -14.62 7.38 -3.41
CA VAL A 105 -14.20 6.28 -2.52
C VAL A 105 -14.37 6.68 -1.06
N VAL A 106 -13.90 7.87 -0.68
CA VAL A 106 -14.04 8.38 0.68
C VAL A 106 -15.51 8.44 1.05
N GLU A 107 -16.38 9.04 0.23
CA GLU A 107 -17.81 9.15 0.50
C GLU A 107 -18.51 7.78 0.66
N ALA A 108 -18.17 6.79 -0.19
CA ALA A 108 -18.80 5.47 -0.20
C ALA A 108 -18.25 4.48 0.83
N SER A 109 -17.11 4.78 1.47
CA SER A 109 -16.41 3.86 2.37
C SER A 109 -16.72 4.10 3.85
N ASP A 110 -16.74 3.01 4.61
CA ASP A 110 -16.79 3.00 6.07
C ASP A 110 -15.37 2.97 6.66
N VAL A 111 -14.49 2.19 6.04
CA VAL A 111 -13.08 2.02 6.42
C VAL A 111 -12.19 2.32 5.23
N ILE A 112 -11.10 3.05 5.46
CA ILE A 112 -10.06 3.34 4.47
C ILE A 112 -8.80 2.55 4.82
N LEU A 113 -8.34 1.72 3.89
CA LEU A 113 -7.02 1.07 3.92
C LEU A 113 -6.05 1.92 3.11
N GLU A 114 -5.07 2.55 3.77
CA GLU A 114 -3.98 3.24 3.10
C GLU A 114 -2.79 2.29 2.93
N VAL A 115 -2.48 1.96 1.68
CA VAL A 115 -1.41 1.02 1.33
C VAL A 115 -0.09 1.76 1.12
N LEU A 116 0.92 1.37 1.88
CA LEU A 116 2.27 1.94 1.87
C LEU A 116 3.28 0.90 1.33
N ASP A 117 4.39 1.37 0.74
CA ASP A 117 5.53 0.51 0.34
C ASP A 117 6.50 0.38 1.52
N ALA A 118 6.82 -0.84 1.95
CA ALA A 118 7.68 -1.12 3.10
C ALA A 118 9.10 -0.53 2.99
N ARG A 119 9.58 -0.24 1.77
CA ARG A 119 10.92 0.31 1.54
C ARG A 119 11.04 1.79 1.90
N ASP A 120 9.96 2.55 1.74
CA ASP A 120 9.90 3.98 2.08
C ASP A 120 8.47 4.38 2.50
N PRO A 121 8.01 3.97 3.70
CA PRO A 121 6.62 4.16 4.11
C PRO A 121 6.24 5.63 4.23
N LEU A 122 7.11 6.47 4.81
CA LEU A 122 6.85 7.91 4.95
C LEU A 122 6.85 8.63 3.60
N GLY A 123 7.69 8.22 2.65
CA GLY A 123 7.67 8.78 1.30
C GLY A 123 6.42 8.40 0.51
N CYS A 124 5.87 7.22 0.75
CA CYS A 124 4.64 6.73 0.10
C CYS A 124 3.36 7.11 0.86
N ARG A 125 3.46 7.89 1.94
CA ARG A 125 2.32 8.33 2.74
C ARG A 125 1.78 9.66 2.24
N CYS A 126 0.46 9.86 2.32
CA CYS A 126 -0.17 11.10 1.88
C CYS A 126 -0.96 11.76 3.03
N PRO A 127 -0.33 12.65 3.81
CA PRO A 127 -0.99 13.39 4.89
C PRO A 127 -2.27 14.12 4.44
N GLN A 128 -2.29 14.60 3.19
CA GLN A 128 -3.44 15.31 2.63
C GLN A 128 -4.65 14.39 2.43
N VAL A 129 -4.44 13.12 2.09
CA VAL A 129 -5.50 12.11 2.02
C VAL A 129 -6.05 11.83 3.41
N GLU A 130 -5.18 11.66 4.40
CA GLU A 130 -5.58 11.45 5.80
C GLU A 130 -6.39 12.64 6.33
N GLN A 131 -5.91 13.87 6.10
CA GLN A 131 -6.62 15.11 6.44
C GLN A 131 -7.99 15.19 5.77
N ALA A 132 -8.10 14.85 4.48
CA ALA A 132 -9.37 14.88 3.77
C ALA A 132 -10.37 13.86 4.35
N VAL A 133 -9.90 12.69 4.78
CA VAL A 133 -10.75 11.67 5.44
C VAL A 133 -11.22 12.17 6.81
N ILE A 134 -10.33 12.75 7.62
CA ILE A 134 -10.67 13.28 8.96
C ILE A 134 -11.63 14.47 8.84
N GLN A 135 -11.38 15.41 7.92
CA GLN A 135 -12.21 16.59 7.68
C GLN A 135 -13.60 16.25 7.10
N SER A 136 -13.77 15.07 6.51
CA SER A 136 -15.08 14.63 6.01
C SER A 136 -16.13 14.49 7.12
N GLY A 137 -15.74 14.57 8.39
CA GLY A 137 -16.65 14.65 9.55
C GLY A 137 -17.42 13.35 9.82
N THR A 138 -17.05 12.27 9.15
CA THR A 138 -17.63 10.94 9.35
C THR A 138 -16.70 10.11 10.22
N ASN A 139 -17.24 9.21 11.06
CA ASN A 139 -16.46 8.33 11.94
C ASN A 139 -15.74 7.20 11.17
N LYS A 140 -15.14 7.56 10.04
CA LYS A 140 -14.38 6.68 9.16
C LYS A 140 -13.08 6.31 9.84
N LYS A 141 -12.71 5.04 9.72
CA LYS A 141 -11.47 4.55 10.28
C LYS A 141 -10.40 4.37 9.20
N ILE A 142 -9.18 4.79 9.51
CA ILE A 142 -8.01 4.65 8.64
C ILE A 142 -7.15 3.52 9.22
N VAL A 143 -6.73 2.59 8.36
CA VAL A 143 -5.81 1.49 8.68
C VAL A 143 -4.68 1.52 7.67
N LEU A 144 -3.44 1.51 8.15
CA LEU A 144 -2.26 1.45 7.32
C LEU A 144 -1.94 0.00 6.96
N VAL A 145 -1.62 -0.25 5.70
CA VAL A 145 -1.15 -1.55 5.23
C VAL A 145 0.24 -1.41 4.64
N LEU A 146 1.23 -1.96 5.34
CA LEU A 146 2.62 -1.98 4.93
C LEU A 146 2.86 -3.14 3.97
N ASN A 147 2.87 -2.86 2.66
CA ASN A 147 2.99 -3.87 1.61
C ASN A 147 4.44 -4.02 1.11
N LYS A 148 4.72 -5.13 0.42
CA LYS A 148 6.06 -5.50 -0.11
C LYS A 148 7.12 -5.75 0.96
N ILE A 149 6.68 -6.32 2.08
CA ILE A 149 7.56 -6.70 3.20
C ILE A 149 8.64 -7.72 2.81
N ASP A 150 8.50 -8.40 1.66
CA ASP A 150 9.49 -9.30 1.10
C ASP A 150 10.74 -8.61 0.57
N LEU A 151 10.69 -7.30 0.31
CA LEU A 151 11.82 -6.52 -0.18
C LEU A 151 12.70 -5.93 0.95
N VAL A 152 12.27 -6.09 2.21
CA VAL A 152 12.88 -5.44 3.37
C VAL A 152 13.18 -6.47 4.44
N ALA A 153 14.27 -6.30 5.17
CA ALA A 153 14.62 -7.15 6.30
C ALA A 153 13.53 -7.10 7.38
N LYS A 154 13.25 -8.25 8.00
CA LYS A 154 12.17 -8.44 8.97
C LYS A 154 12.29 -7.49 10.16
N GLU A 155 13.50 -7.26 10.65
CA GLU A 155 13.79 -6.39 11.79
C GLU A 155 13.40 -4.94 11.50
N ILE A 156 13.56 -4.51 10.26
CA ILE A 156 13.21 -3.15 9.81
C ILE A 156 11.69 -3.03 9.66
N VAL A 157 11.03 -4.06 9.13
CA VAL A 157 9.56 -4.12 9.06
C VAL A 157 8.95 -4.01 10.44
N GLU A 158 9.47 -4.73 11.44
CA GLU A 158 9.00 -4.66 12.82
C GLU A 158 9.20 -3.26 13.44
N LYS A 159 10.32 -2.61 13.17
CA LYS A 159 10.57 -1.22 13.62
C LYS A 159 9.57 -0.25 12.98
N TRP A 160 9.29 -0.40 11.69
CA TRP A 160 8.29 0.42 10.99
C TRP A 160 6.88 0.23 11.52
N ILE A 161 6.49 -1.02 11.78
CA ILE A 161 5.20 -1.34 12.40
C ILE A 161 5.07 -0.65 13.75
N ARG A 162 6.10 -0.76 14.62
CA ARG A 162 6.10 -0.07 15.93
C ARG A 162 5.99 1.44 15.80
N TYR A 163 6.69 2.03 14.85
CA TYR A 163 6.64 3.48 14.61
C TYR A 163 5.25 3.94 14.14
N LEU A 164 4.67 3.26 13.14
CA LEU A 164 3.40 3.66 12.53
C LEU A 164 2.17 3.38 13.41
N ARG A 165 2.26 2.37 14.28
CA ARG A 165 1.20 2.03 15.25
C ARG A 165 0.87 3.15 16.22
N ASN A 166 1.83 4.02 16.52
CA ASN A 166 1.59 5.18 17.37
C ASN A 166 0.59 6.18 16.75
N GLU A 167 0.34 6.08 15.44
CA GLU A 167 -0.54 6.96 14.70
C GLU A 167 -1.80 6.23 14.24
N PHE A 168 -1.66 5.10 13.55
CA PHE A 168 -2.76 4.37 12.95
C PHE A 168 -2.56 2.84 13.00
N PRO A 169 -3.64 2.03 13.05
CA PRO A 169 -3.53 0.58 13.03
C PRO A 169 -2.76 0.14 11.81
N THR A 170 -1.65 -0.58 12.01
CA THR A 170 -0.74 -0.93 10.91
C THR A 170 -0.62 -2.46 10.78
N VAL A 171 -0.93 -2.97 9.60
CA VAL A 171 -0.82 -4.39 9.23
C VAL A 171 0.29 -4.57 8.20
N ALA A 172 1.21 -5.49 8.45
CA ALA A 172 2.19 -5.91 7.46
C ALA A 172 1.59 -6.92 6.47
N PHE A 173 1.88 -6.73 5.20
CA PHE A 173 1.27 -7.49 4.12
C PHE A 173 2.27 -7.85 3.03
N LYS A 174 2.19 -9.10 2.58
CA LYS A 174 2.81 -9.54 1.32
C LYS A 174 1.71 -9.97 0.36
N ALA A 175 1.59 -9.27 -0.78
CA ALA A 175 0.68 -9.69 -1.83
C ALA A 175 1.18 -10.96 -2.55
N SER A 176 0.25 -11.81 -3.00
CA SER A 176 0.61 -12.98 -3.79
C SER A 176 1.17 -12.55 -5.14
N THR A 177 2.34 -13.11 -5.49
CA THR A 177 2.99 -12.91 -6.80
C THR A 177 2.60 -13.97 -7.82
N GLN A 178 1.63 -14.85 -7.50
CA GLN A 178 1.25 -15.95 -8.38
C GLN A 178 0.60 -15.46 -9.67
N GLN A 179 1.01 -16.08 -10.78
CA GLN A 179 0.45 -15.83 -12.11
C GLN A 179 -0.91 -16.51 -12.33
N GLN A 180 -1.28 -17.47 -11.47
CA GLN A 180 -2.55 -18.17 -11.53
C GLN A 180 -3.74 -17.21 -11.32
N THR A 181 -4.86 -17.49 -11.98
CA THR A 181 -6.05 -16.63 -11.97
C THR A 181 -7.01 -16.92 -10.81
N LYS A 182 -6.98 -18.13 -10.26
CA LYS A 182 -7.82 -18.61 -9.15
C LYS A 182 -6.98 -19.41 -8.16
N ASN A 183 -7.48 -19.52 -6.92
CA ASN A 183 -6.85 -20.26 -5.82
C ASN A 183 -5.46 -19.73 -5.47
N LEU A 184 -5.30 -18.40 -5.43
CA LEU A 184 -4.05 -17.80 -4.98
C LEU A 184 -3.72 -18.31 -3.58
N LYS A 185 -2.50 -18.87 -3.41
CA LYS A 185 -2.10 -19.46 -2.13
C LYS A 185 -1.98 -18.37 -1.07
N ARG A 186 -2.46 -18.68 0.13
CA ARG A 186 -2.31 -17.88 1.34
C ARG A 186 -1.51 -18.70 2.33
N SER A 187 -0.52 -18.08 2.94
CA SER A 187 0.12 -18.62 4.14
C SER A 187 -0.66 -18.13 5.35
N ASN A 188 -1.04 -19.05 6.24
CA ASN A 188 -1.63 -18.70 7.53
C ASN A 188 -0.57 -18.31 8.57
N VAL A 189 0.72 -18.32 8.19
CA VAL A 189 1.83 -17.96 9.07
C VAL A 189 1.85 -16.43 9.25
N PRO A 190 1.88 -15.93 10.49
CA PRO A 190 2.09 -14.52 10.78
C PRO A 190 3.39 -13.98 10.16
N VAL A 191 3.40 -12.70 9.80
CA VAL A 191 4.59 -12.04 9.20
C VAL A 191 5.83 -12.18 10.09
N THR A 192 5.66 -12.10 11.41
CA THR A 192 6.74 -12.22 12.41
C THR A 192 7.27 -13.64 12.59
N GLN A 193 6.59 -14.67 12.07
CA GLN A 193 7.10 -16.06 12.05
C GLN A 193 7.43 -16.54 10.63
N ALA A 194 7.28 -15.68 9.63
CA ALA A 194 7.58 -16.05 8.26
C ALA A 194 9.09 -16.29 8.12
N THR A 195 9.46 -17.53 7.79
CA THR A 195 10.84 -17.87 7.43
C THR A 195 11.24 -17.10 6.17
N THR A 196 12.53 -16.84 5.99
CA THR A 196 13.07 -16.18 4.78
C THR A 196 12.60 -16.89 3.50
N GLU A 197 12.45 -18.21 3.54
CA GLU A 197 11.89 -19.01 2.45
C GLU A 197 10.41 -18.69 2.17
N LEU A 198 9.57 -18.55 3.19
CA LEU A 198 8.17 -18.13 3.03
C LEU A 198 8.05 -16.70 2.53
N LEU A 199 8.94 -15.80 2.97
CA LEU A 199 9.05 -14.44 2.44
C LEU A 199 9.56 -14.41 1.00
N SER A 200 10.31 -15.41 0.54
CA SER A 200 10.66 -15.55 -0.89
C SER A 200 9.57 -16.27 -1.71
N SER A 201 8.65 -16.95 -1.05
CA SER A 201 7.57 -17.71 -1.69
C SER A 201 6.53 -16.81 -2.37
N SER A 202 5.73 -17.39 -3.27
CA SER A 202 4.67 -16.67 -3.99
C SER A 202 3.35 -16.55 -3.21
N ALA A 203 3.29 -17.09 -1.99
CA ALA A 203 2.10 -17.05 -1.15
C ALA A 203 1.86 -15.65 -0.56
N CYS A 204 0.59 -15.30 -0.36
CA CYS A 204 0.23 -14.10 0.38
C CYS A 204 0.45 -14.30 1.89
N ILE A 205 0.94 -13.26 2.58
CA ILE A 205 1.18 -13.23 4.03
C ILE A 205 0.47 -12.00 4.60
N GLY A 206 -0.11 -12.12 5.80
CA GLY A 206 -0.76 -11.00 6.51
C GLY A 206 -2.24 -10.80 6.15
N ALA A 207 -2.76 -11.50 5.15
CA ALA A 207 -4.17 -11.44 4.81
C ALA A 207 -5.09 -11.88 5.96
N ASP A 208 -4.72 -12.88 6.76
CA ASP A 208 -5.59 -13.36 7.87
C ASP A 208 -5.73 -12.30 8.95
N CYS A 209 -4.63 -11.61 9.26
CA CYS A 209 -4.63 -10.49 10.19
C CYS A 209 -5.57 -9.37 9.71
N LEU A 210 -5.48 -8.98 8.43
CA LEU A 210 -6.35 -7.96 7.86
C LEU A 210 -7.82 -8.37 7.86
N MET A 211 -8.14 -9.62 7.52
CA MET A 211 -9.53 -10.12 7.54
C MET A 211 -10.09 -10.22 8.97
N LYS A 212 -9.28 -10.60 9.95
CA LYS A 212 -9.66 -10.59 11.37
C LYS A 212 -9.94 -9.18 11.86
N LEU A 213 -9.06 -8.22 11.54
CA LEU A 213 -9.22 -6.81 11.89
C LEU A 213 -10.52 -6.23 11.30
N LEU A 214 -10.78 -6.48 10.01
CA LEU A 214 -12.03 -6.05 9.37
C LEU A 214 -13.25 -6.76 9.96
N GLY A 215 -13.15 -8.05 10.28
CA GLY A 215 -14.21 -8.82 10.92
C GLY A 215 -14.54 -8.36 12.34
N ASN A 216 -13.54 -7.98 13.13
CA ASN A 216 -13.74 -7.40 14.47
C ASN A 216 -14.45 -6.05 14.37
N TYR A 217 -14.06 -5.21 13.41
CA TYR A 217 -14.76 -3.96 13.11
C TYR A 217 -16.23 -4.19 12.74
N CYS A 218 -16.55 -5.22 11.95
CA CYS A 218 -17.93 -5.60 11.64
C CYS A 218 -18.77 -5.93 12.89
N ARG A 219 -18.17 -6.62 13.86
CA ARG A 219 -18.87 -7.07 15.08
C ARG A 219 -19.11 -5.91 16.05
N ASN A 220 -18.14 -5.02 16.22
CA ASN A 220 -18.18 -3.95 17.23
C ASN A 220 -19.25 -2.89 16.95
N LEU A 221 -19.67 -2.72 15.69
CA LEU A 221 -20.66 -1.72 15.30
C LEU A 221 -22.08 -2.30 15.08
N ASP A 222 -22.32 -3.58 15.41
CA ASP A 222 -23.58 -4.31 15.18
C ASP A 222 -24.15 -4.08 13.76
N ILE A 223 -23.25 -3.99 12.77
CA ILE A 223 -23.61 -3.67 11.39
C ILE A 223 -24.19 -4.94 10.75
N LYS A 224 -25.51 -4.97 10.61
CA LYS A 224 -26.25 -6.07 9.94
C LYS A 224 -26.02 -6.12 8.42
N THR A 225 -25.40 -5.09 7.84
CA THR A 225 -25.14 -4.93 6.40
C THR A 225 -23.66 -5.11 6.04
N ALA A 226 -23.35 -5.24 4.75
CA ALA A 226 -21.97 -5.34 4.28
C ALA A 226 -21.19 -4.03 4.50
N ILE A 227 -19.94 -4.13 4.98
CA ILE A 227 -19.01 -3.00 5.13
C ILE A 227 -18.33 -2.71 3.80
N THR A 228 -18.19 -1.42 3.50
CA THR A 228 -17.46 -0.95 2.33
C THR A 228 -16.09 -0.42 2.73
N VAL A 229 -15.04 -1.03 2.20
CA VAL A 229 -13.65 -0.72 2.52
C VAL A 229 -12.97 -0.11 1.29
N GLY A 230 -12.52 1.14 1.40
CA GLY A 230 -11.77 1.82 0.34
C GLY A 230 -10.28 1.52 0.42
N VAL A 231 -9.64 1.19 -0.70
CA VAL A 231 -8.18 0.98 -0.78
C VAL A 231 -7.54 2.18 -1.48
N VAL A 232 -6.70 2.93 -0.75
CA VAL A 232 -6.05 4.16 -1.20
C VAL A 232 -4.53 4.08 -1.06
N GLY A 233 -3.81 4.98 -1.73
CA GLY A 233 -2.34 5.04 -1.66
C GLY A 233 -1.68 5.32 -3.02
N PHE A 234 -0.36 5.50 -3.00
CA PHE A 234 0.45 5.87 -4.16
C PHE A 234 0.30 4.86 -5.33
N PRO A 235 0.57 5.25 -6.58
CA PRO A 235 0.72 4.31 -7.70
C PRO A 235 1.72 3.21 -7.37
N ASN A 236 1.48 1.98 -7.84
CA ASN A 236 2.41 0.85 -7.74
C ASN A 236 2.85 0.40 -6.33
N VAL A 237 2.21 0.87 -5.26
CA VAL A 237 2.36 0.31 -3.91
C VAL A 237 1.76 -1.09 -3.77
N GLY A 238 0.89 -1.49 -4.70
CA GLY A 238 0.29 -2.84 -4.76
C GLY A 238 -1.17 -2.94 -4.29
N LYS A 239 -1.95 -1.87 -4.38
CA LYS A 239 -3.40 -1.82 -4.05
C LYS A 239 -4.21 -2.96 -4.71
N SER A 240 -4.21 -3.02 -6.04
CA SER A 240 -4.95 -4.05 -6.78
C SER A 240 -4.41 -5.47 -6.53
N SER A 241 -3.11 -5.61 -6.25
CA SER A 241 -2.50 -6.89 -5.86
C SER A 241 -2.94 -7.35 -4.46
N LEU A 242 -3.14 -6.42 -3.52
CA LEU A 242 -3.69 -6.68 -2.20
C LEU A 242 -5.14 -7.18 -2.31
N ILE A 243 -5.98 -6.51 -3.11
CA ILE A 243 -7.37 -6.91 -3.35
C ILE A 243 -7.45 -8.33 -3.93
N ASN A 244 -6.64 -8.61 -4.95
CA ASN A 244 -6.58 -9.94 -5.57
C ASN A 244 -6.15 -11.02 -4.57
N SER A 245 -5.19 -10.69 -3.70
CA SER A 245 -4.68 -11.60 -2.67
C SER A 245 -5.74 -11.92 -1.62
N LEU A 246 -6.52 -10.91 -1.19
CA LEU A 246 -7.64 -11.08 -0.27
C LEU A 246 -8.76 -11.91 -0.91
N LYS A 247 -9.10 -11.65 -2.18
CA LYS A 247 -10.13 -12.42 -2.91
C LYS A 247 -9.69 -13.83 -3.27
N ARG A 248 -8.38 -14.12 -3.19
CA ARG A 248 -7.74 -15.36 -3.68
C ARG A 248 -7.99 -15.64 -5.17
N ALA A 249 -8.28 -14.59 -5.94
CA ALA A 249 -8.54 -14.61 -7.37
C ALA A 249 -8.15 -13.29 -8.02
N ARG A 250 -7.79 -13.31 -9.31
CA ARG A 250 -7.48 -12.10 -10.08
C ARG A 250 -8.76 -11.36 -10.46
N ALA A 251 -9.22 -10.45 -9.61
CA ALA A 251 -10.37 -9.59 -9.82
C ALA A 251 -10.00 -8.29 -10.56
N CYS A 252 -8.90 -7.65 -10.14
CA CYS A 252 -8.39 -6.42 -10.71
C CYS A 252 -7.19 -6.71 -11.63
N SER A 253 -7.04 -5.90 -12.68
CA SER A 253 -5.82 -5.90 -13.50
C SER A 253 -4.62 -5.40 -12.69
N VAL A 254 -3.47 -6.04 -12.87
CA VAL A 254 -2.22 -5.69 -12.18
C VAL A 254 -1.09 -5.56 -13.20
N GLY A 255 -0.21 -4.59 -12.97
CA GLY A 255 0.97 -4.35 -13.80
C GLY A 255 1.98 -3.48 -13.05
N ALA A 256 3.24 -3.54 -13.47
CA ALA A 256 4.32 -2.74 -12.88
C ALA A 256 4.30 -1.26 -13.33
N THR A 257 3.64 -0.98 -14.47
CA THR A 257 3.49 0.35 -15.03
C THR A 257 2.40 1.13 -14.29
N PRO A 258 2.62 2.40 -13.92
CA PRO A 258 1.58 3.22 -13.30
C PRO A 258 0.39 3.45 -14.26
N GLY A 259 -0.80 3.67 -13.67
CA GLY A 259 -2.02 4.00 -14.40
C GLY A 259 -2.78 2.79 -14.99
N VAL A 260 -2.52 1.58 -14.48
CA VAL A 260 -3.31 0.37 -14.83
C VAL A 260 -4.76 0.51 -14.35
N THR A 261 -4.95 0.88 -13.09
CA THR A 261 -6.26 1.18 -12.52
C THR A 261 -6.59 2.64 -12.76
N LYS A 262 -7.56 2.91 -13.65
CA LYS A 262 -7.97 4.28 -14.03
C LYS A 262 -9.27 4.72 -13.39
N CYS A 263 -10.18 3.78 -13.14
CA CYS A 263 -11.51 4.03 -12.59
C CYS A 263 -11.71 3.21 -11.33
N LEU A 264 -12.55 3.72 -10.43
CA LEU A 264 -13.03 3.00 -9.26
C LEU A 264 -13.66 1.66 -9.66
N GLN A 265 -13.28 0.58 -8.96
CA GLN A 265 -13.86 -0.75 -9.17
C GLN A 265 -14.31 -1.35 -7.84
N GLU A 266 -15.52 -1.92 -7.81
CA GLU A 266 -16.06 -2.61 -6.64
C GLU A 266 -15.79 -4.12 -6.73
N VAL A 267 -15.19 -4.67 -5.68
CA VAL A 267 -14.85 -6.09 -5.56
C VAL A 267 -15.45 -6.65 -4.29
N HIS A 268 -16.39 -7.58 -4.43
CA HIS A 268 -16.95 -8.31 -3.31
C HIS A 268 -15.97 -9.41 -2.87
N LEU A 269 -15.56 -9.37 -1.61
CA LEU A 269 -14.78 -10.44 -0.98
C LEU A 269 -15.70 -11.53 -0.45
N ASP A 270 -16.64 -11.12 0.41
CA ASP A 270 -17.62 -11.96 1.08
C ASP A 270 -18.98 -11.26 1.11
N LYS A 271 -20.01 -11.93 1.68
CA LYS A 271 -21.34 -11.33 1.85
C LYS A 271 -21.35 -10.07 2.70
N HIS A 272 -20.36 -9.90 3.59
CA HIS A 272 -20.29 -8.81 4.56
C HIS A 272 -19.18 -7.80 4.25
N ILE A 273 -18.32 -8.01 3.25
CA ILE A 273 -17.17 -7.14 2.96
C ILE A 273 -17.06 -6.85 1.47
N LYS A 274 -17.12 -5.56 1.15
CA LYS A 274 -16.93 -4.99 -0.19
C LYS A 274 -15.64 -4.16 -0.20
N LEU A 275 -14.80 -4.35 -1.20
CA LEU A 275 -13.60 -3.54 -1.41
C LEU A 275 -13.80 -2.59 -2.59
N LEU A 276 -13.32 -1.36 -2.46
CA LEU A 276 -13.27 -0.37 -3.52
C LEU A 276 -11.81 -0.12 -3.92
N ASP A 277 -11.45 -0.46 -5.16
CA ASP A 277 -10.11 -0.20 -5.73
C ASP A 277 -10.05 1.21 -6.31
N CYS A 278 -9.26 2.09 -5.71
CA CYS A 278 -9.04 3.46 -6.20
C CYS A 278 -7.80 3.53 -7.11
N PRO A 279 -7.80 4.36 -8.17
CA PRO A 279 -6.56 4.72 -8.85
C PRO A 279 -5.52 5.27 -7.87
N GLY A 280 -4.23 5.14 -8.21
CA GLY A 280 -3.15 5.69 -7.40
C GLY A 280 -3.20 7.21 -7.36
N ILE A 281 -3.15 7.79 -6.17
CA ILE A 281 -3.22 9.23 -5.98
C ILE A 281 -1.84 9.75 -5.66
N VAL A 282 -1.43 10.80 -6.37
CA VAL A 282 -0.25 11.59 -6.04
C VAL A 282 -0.71 13.03 -5.90
N MET A 283 -0.73 13.53 -4.68
CA MET A 283 -0.99 14.94 -4.45
C MET A 283 0.29 15.73 -4.66
N ALA A 284 0.15 16.96 -5.18
CA ALA A 284 1.27 17.87 -5.38
C ALA A 284 1.87 18.23 -4.02
N THR A 285 2.90 17.49 -3.64
CA THR A 285 3.81 17.86 -2.56
C THR A 285 5.03 18.49 -3.19
N SER A 286 5.76 19.31 -2.44
CA SER A 286 7.02 19.97 -2.86
C SER A 286 8.18 18.97 -3.03
N THR A 287 7.90 17.73 -3.41
CA THR A 287 8.90 16.68 -3.61
C THR A 287 9.54 16.83 -4.98
N THR A 288 10.87 16.64 -5.04
CA THR A 288 11.64 16.63 -6.28
C THR A 288 11.11 15.59 -7.27
N ASP A 289 11.14 15.91 -8.56
CA ASP A 289 10.74 15.03 -9.67
C ASP A 289 11.38 13.63 -9.60
N ALA A 290 12.67 13.58 -9.22
CA ALA A 290 13.39 12.33 -9.00
C ALA A 290 12.70 11.44 -7.94
N ALA A 291 12.18 12.01 -6.85
CA ALA A 291 11.49 11.25 -5.82
C ALA A 291 10.17 10.66 -6.33
N MET A 292 9.42 11.39 -7.17
CA MET A 292 8.20 10.88 -7.80
C MET A 292 8.49 9.72 -8.76
N ILE A 293 9.60 9.80 -9.50
CA ILE A 293 10.05 8.72 -10.39
C ILE A 293 10.47 7.49 -9.57
N LEU A 294 11.24 7.66 -8.50
CA LEU A 294 11.68 6.55 -7.64
C LEU A 294 10.54 5.88 -6.86
N ARG A 295 9.43 6.58 -6.66
CA ARG A 295 8.18 6.03 -6.12
C ARG A 295 7.30 5.36 -7.20
N ASN A 296 7.81 5.23 -8.42
CA ASN A 296 7.14 4.61 -9.57
C ASN A 296 5.78 5.26 -9.90
N CYS A 297 5.70 6.59 -9.79
CA CYS A 297 4.52 7.37 -10.18
C CYS A 297 4.48 7.68 -11.68
N VAL A 298 5.58 7.46 -12.40
CA VAL A 298 5.73 7.83 -13.82
C VAL A 298 6.20 6.63 -14.63
N LYS A 299 5.74 6.56 -15.88
CA LYS A 299 6.15 5.54 -16.84
C LYS A 299 7.59 5.79 -17.27
N ILE A 300 8.47 4.84 -16.95
CA ILE A 300 9.91 4.92 -17.23
C ILE A 300 10.19 5.05 -18.73
N GLU A 301 9.33 4.48 -19.58
CA GLU A 301 9.47 4.54 -21.04
C GLU A 301 9.39 5.98 -21.57
N GLN A 302 8.51 6.79 -20.98
CA GLN A 302 8.23 8.17 -21.40
C GLN A 302 9.20 9.20 -20.81
N LEU A 303 10.12 8.75 -19.95
CA LEU A 303 11.09 9.63 -19.31
C LEU A 303 12.08 10.19 -20.34
N VAL A 304 12.21 11.53 -20.36
CA VAL A 304 13.10 12.28 -21.24
C VAL A 304 14.55 12.18 -20.76
N ASP A 305 14.79 12.43 -19.48
CA ASP A 305 16.12 12.33 -18.86
C ASP A 305 16.13 11.32 -17.69
N PRO A 306 16.72 10.12 -17.85
CA PRO A 306 16.83 9.11 -16.81
C PRO A 306 18.04 9.27 -15.89
N LEU A 307 18.93 10.25 -16.11
CA LEU A 307 20.16 10.38 -15.34
C LEU A 307 19.92 10.84 -13.88
N PRO A 308 19.15 11.91 -13.59
CA PRO A 308 18.98 12.39 -12.21
C PRO A 308 18.33 11.36 -11.26
N PRO A 309 17.31 10.58 -11.68
CA PRO A 309 16.78 9.50 -10.85
C PRO A 309 17.81 8.40 -10.54
N VAL A 310 18.66 8.05 -11.49
CA VAL A 310 19.74 7.06 -11.27
C VAL A 310 20.78 7.60 -10.30
N GLU A 311 21.16 8.87 -10.41
CA GLU A 311 22.07 9.49 -9.46
C GLU A 311 21.50 9.46 -8.03
N ALA A 312 20.20 9.71 -7.88
CA ALA A 312 19.52 9.60 -6.60
C ALA A 312 19.50 8.15 -6.05
N ILE A 313 19.44 7.13 -6.90
CA ILE A 313 19.59 5.71 -6.49
C ILE A 313 21.02 5.46 -6.00
N LEU A 314 22.02 5.86 -6.77
CA LEU A 314 23.43 5.63 -6.42
C LEU A 314 23.83 6.33 -5.12
N ARG A 315 23.22 7.47 -4.80
CA ARG A 315 23.41 8.18 -3.52
C ARG A 315 22.78 7.45 -2.32
N ARG A 316 21.74 6.66 -2.57
CA ARG A 316 20.96 5.92 -1.55
C ARG A 316 21.49 4.52 -1.28
N CYS A 317 22.10 3.89 -2.28
CA CYS A 317 22.60 2.53 -2.21
C CYS A 317 24.09 2.49 -1.83
N ASN A 318 24.53 1.36 -1.28
CA ASN A 318 25.95 1.12 -1.08
C ASN A 318 26.63 0.87 -2.44
N LYS A 319 27.66 1.66 -2.75
CA LYS A 319 28.45 1.57 -3.99
C LYS A 319 28.97 0.15 -4.24
N ALA A 320 29.49 -0.52 -3.21
CA ALA A 320 30.04 -1.87 -3.35
C ALA A 320 28.96 -2.89 -3.77
N GLN A 321 27.76 -2.82 -3.19
CA GLN A 321 26.64 -3.69 -3.53
C GLN A 321 26.18 -3.46 -4.98
N ILE A 322 26.15 -2.20 -5.44
CA ILE A 322 25.79 -1.85 -6.82
C ILE A 322 26.83 -2.37 -7.81
N MET A 323 28.12 -2.19 -7.50
CA MET A 323 29.22 -2.68 -8.32
C MET A 323 29.17 -4.20 -8.47
N GLU A 324 28.95 -4.92 -7.37
CA GLU A 324 28.83 -6.38 -7.37
C GLU A 324 27.57 -6.85 -8.13
N HIS A 325 26.41 -6.27 -7.83
CA HIS A 325 25.14 -6.63 -8.45
C HIS A 325 25.18 -6.48 -9.98
N TYR A 326 25.74 -5.38 -10.47
CA TYR A 326 25.85 -5.13 -11.90
C TYR A 326 27.16 -5.65 -12.53
N GLY A 327 28.11 -6.10 -11.72
CA GLY A 327 29.48 -6.44 -12.11
C GLY A 327 30.21 -5.30 -12.85
N VAL A 328 30.04 -4.07 -12.38
CA VAL A 328 30.69 -2.89 -12.97
C VAL A 328 31.96 -2.58 -12.19
N SER A 329 33.01 -2.12 -12.88
CA SER A 329 34.24 -1.63 -12.25
C SER A 329 33.97 -0.39 -11.40
N ASP A 330 34.99 0.08 -10.68
CA ASP A 330 34.85 1.30 -9.89
C ASP A 330 34.46 2.52 -10.78
N PHE A 331 33.62 3.40 -10.25
CA PHE A 331 33.08 4.56 -10.95
C PHE A 331 32.94 5.77 -10.02
N HIS A 332 33.05 6.98 -10.56
CA HIS A 332 32.96 8.23 -9.78
C HIS A 332 31.68 8.99 -10.03
N THR A 333 31.13 8.87 -11.25
CA THR A 333 29.91 9.60 -11.65
C THR A 333 28.81 8.64 -12.10
N ALA A 334 27.54 9.07 -11.99
CA ALA A 334 26.41 8.31 -12.49
C ALA A 334 26.52 8.04 -14.01
N LEU A 335 27.05 9.00 -14.77
CA LEU A 335 27.24 8.87 -16.21
C LEU A 335 28.30 7.81 -16.56
N GLU A 336 29.41 7.76 -15.81
CA GLU A 336 30.45 6.75 -15.95
C GLU A 336 29.90 5.35 -15.63
N PHE A 337 29.18 5.21 -14.51
CA PHE A 337 28.49 3.97 -14.14
C PHE A 337 27.58 3.48 -15.28
N LEU A 338 26.73 4.36 -15.81
CA LEU A 338 25.80 4.02 -16.89
C LEU A 338 26.54 3.65 -18.19
N SER A 339 27.65 4.31 -18.48
CA SER A 339 28.48 4.00 -19.66
C SER A 339 29.11 2.62 -19.55
N LEU A 340 29.67 2.27 -18.39
CA LEU A 340 30.23 0.95 -18.12
C LEU A 340 29.15 -0.13 -18.14
N LEU A 341 28.00 0.14 -17.53
CA LEU A 341 26.85 -0.76 -17.53
C LEU A 341 26.31 -1.00 -18.95
N ALA A 342 26.18 0.06 -19.76
CA ALA A 342 25.74 -0.03 -21.14
C ALA A 342 26.68 -0.92 -21.98
N ARG A 343 28.00 -0.76 -21.82
CA ARG A 343 29.00 -1.62 -22.48
C ARG A 343 28.85 -3.07 -22.06
N ARG A 344 28.74 -3.33 -20.76
CA ARG A 344 28.59 -4.69 -20.20
C ARG A 344 27.30 -5.37 -20.67
N GLN A 345 26.19 -4.63 -20.75
CA GLN A 345 24.91 -5.15 -21.22
C GLN A 345 24.76 -5.18 -22.75
N GLY A 346 25.78 -4.77 -23.51
CA GLY A 346 25.71 -4.68 -24.98
C GLY A 346 24.71 -3.63 -25.48
N LYS A 347 24.30 -2.68 -24.64
CA LYS A 347 23.38 -1.58 -25.00
C LYS A 347 24.18 -0.47 -25.68
N LEU A 348 24.46 -0.64 -26.96
CA LEU A 348 25.22 0.31 -27.76
C LEU A 348 24.33 1.02 -28.79
N ARG A 349 24.63 2.29 -29.08
CA ARG A 349 24.09 3.05 -30.20
C ARG A 349 24.87 2.72 -31.47
N LYS A 350 24.35 3.21 -32.61
CA LYS A 350 25.09 3.16 -33.88
C LYS A 350 26.48 3.79 -33.70
N GLY A 351 27.52 3.14 -34.21
CA GLY A 351 28.91 3.56 -34.02
C GLY A 351 29.58 3.03 -32.75
N GLY A 352 28.96 2.11 -32.00
CA GLY A 352 29.58 1.44 -30.85
C GLY A 352 29.65 2.30 -29.58
N LEU A 353 28.97 3.45 -29.57
CA LEU A 353 28.86 4.31 -28.39
C LEU A 353 27.90 3.71 -27.35
N PRO A 354 28.22 3.75 -26.05
CA PRO A 354 27.32 3.25 -25.01
C PRO A 354 26.01 4.04 -24.94
N ASP A 355 24.87 3.33 -24.87
CA ASP A 355 23.55 3.91 -24.73
C ASP A 355 23.18 4.09 -23.25
N THR A 356 23.60 5.22 -22.67
CA THR A 356 23.38 5.56 -21.25
C THR A 356 21.91 5.61 -20.89
N ASP A 357 21.03 6.05 -21.80
CA ASP A 357 19.61 6.22 -21.52
C ASP A 357 18.91 4.86 -21.38
N LYS A 358 19.23 3.90 -22.25
CA LYS A 358 18.71 2.52 -22.14
C LYS A 358 19.29 1.77 -20.95
N ALA A 359 20.54 2.04 -20.58
CA ALA A 359 21.11 1.50 -19.36
C ALA A 359 20.37 2.07 -18.14
N ALA A 360 20.15 3.38 -18.10
CA ALA A 360 19.48 4.09 -17.02
C ALA A 360 18.02 3.64 -16.83
N LYS A 361 17.25 3.54 -17.93
CA LYS A 361 15.90 2.97 -17.89
C LYS A 361 15.89 1.53 -17.36
N GLY A 362 16.93 0.75 -17.68
CA GLY A 362 17.14 -0.58 -17.11
C GLY A 362 17.33 -0.56 -15.59
N VAL A 363 18.19 0.32 -15.09
CA VAL A 363 18.43 0.51 -13.64
C VAL A 363 17.15 0.95 -12.92
N LEU A 364 16.36 1.85 -13.52
CA LEU A 364 15.06 2.28 -12.95
C LEU A 364 14.02 1.14 -12.92
N MET A 365 14.04 0.25 -13.91
CA MET A 365 13.22 -0.96 -13.89
C MET A 365 13.66 -1.92 -12.79
N ASP A 366 14.97 -2.07 -12.57
CA ASP A 366 15.54 -2.92 -11.51
C ASP A 366 15.18 -2.40 -10.11
N TRP A 367 15.24 -1.09 -9.93
CA TRP A 367 14.80 -0.40 -8.72
C TRP A 367 13.31 -0.65 -8.43
N THR A 368 12.48 -0.50 -9.46
CA THR A 368 11.04 -0.69 -9.34
C THR A 368 10.66 -2.15 -9.07
N GLY A 369 11.36 -3.09 -9.71
CA GLY A 369 11.17 -4.53 -9.56
C GLY A 369 11.75 -5.11 -8.27
N GLY A 370 12.43 -4.31 -7.44
CA GLY A 370 13.03 -4.78 -6.19
C GLY A 370 14.28 -5.64 -6.37
N ARG A 371 14.94 -5.58 -7.54
CA ARG A 371 16.25 -6.23 -7.75
C ARG A 371 17.36 -5.50 -6.98
N ILE A 372 17.26 -4.18 -6.90
CA ILE A 372 18.13 -3.36 -6.05
C ILE A 372 17.53 -3.35 -4.65
N SER A 373 18.28 -3.85 -3.67
CA SER A 373 17.90 -3.78 -2.26
C SER A 373 18.04 -2.35 -1.75
N TYR A 374 16.94 -1.79 -1.24
CA TYR A 374 16.89 -0.49 -0.62
C TYR A 374 15.72 -0.42 0.37
N PHE A 375 15.99 0.15 1.54
CA PHE A 375 14.98 0.43 2.56
C PHE A 375 15.40 1.64 3.40
N THR A 376 14.43 2.36 3.95
CA THR A 376 14.66 3.43 4.93
C THR A 376 14.47 2.91 6.35
N HIS A 377 15.12 3.56 7.31
CA HIS A 377 14.91 3.32 8.72
C HIS A 377 13.86 4.30 9.27
N PRO A 378 13.01 3.87 10.22
CA PRO A 378 12.12 4.80 10.90
C PRO A 378 12.93 5.83 11.70
N PRO A 379 12.45 7.08 11.80
CA PRO A 379 13.06 8.09 12.67
C PRO A 379 13.11 7.64 14.12
N GLU A 380 14.19 8.00 14.84
CA GLU A 380 14.36 7.67 16.26
C GLU A 380 13.36 8.41 17.16
N THR A 381 12.98 9.63 16.77
CA THR A 381 11.99 10.45 17.47
C THR A 381 10.64 10.39 16.78
N HIS A 382 9.62 10.00 17.53
CA HIS A 382 8.24 9.99 17.04
C HIS A 382 7.57 11.34 17.33
N THR A 383 7.33 12.13 16.27
CA THR A 383 6.48 13.32 16.35
C THR A 383 5.18 13.02 15.62
N LEU A 384 4.05 13.07 16.34
CA LEU A 384 2.74 12.91 15.72
C LEU A 384 2.56 13.96 14.60
N PRO A 385 2.02 13.58 13.43
CA PRO A 385 1.70 14.55 12.40
C PRO A 385 0.71 15.59 12.91
N THR A 386 0.83 16.83 12.42
CA THR A 386 -0.02 17.95 12.86
C THR A 386 -1.52 17.72 12.65
N HIS A 387 -1.90 16.78 11.78
CA HIS A 387 -3.29 16.42 11.50
C HIS A 387 -3.83 15.25 12.31
N VAL A 388 -3.03 14.58 13.14
CA VAL A 388 -3.44 13.45 13.97
C VAL A 388 -3.39 13.88 15.44
N SER A 389 -4.55 14.01 16.09
CA SER A 389 -4.61 14.27 17.53
C SER A 389 -4.56 12.96 18.33
N ALA A 390 -3.98 13.01 19.54
CA ALA A 390 -3.93 11.85 20.45
C ALA A 390 -5.32 11.30 20.81
N GLU A 391 -6.35 12.14 20.77
CA GLU A 391 -7.75 11.74 20.97
C GLU A 391 -8.25 10.81 19.86
N ILE A 392 -7.92 11.09 18.58
CA ILE A 392 -8.29 10.24 17.44
C ILE A 392 -7.63 8.87 17.58
N VAL A 393 -6.34 8.85 17.97
CA VAL A 393 -5.60 7.61 18.19
C VAL A 393 -6.22 6.78 19.33
N SER A 394 -6.66 7.43 20.41
CA SER A 394 -7.33 6.76 21.55
C SER A 394 -8.72 6.23 21.22
N GLU A 395 -9.48 6.91 20.35
CA GLU A 395 -10.79 6.41 19.91
C GLU A 395 -10.65 5.24 18.93
N MET A 396 -9.70 5.34 17.99
CA MET A 396 -9.30 4.22 17.12
C MET A 396 -8.76 3.05 17.93
N GLY A 397 -8.02 3.37 19.00
CA GLY A 397 -7.81 2.62 20.24
C GLY A 397 -8.86 1.54 20.48
N LYS A 398 -10.00 2.02 20.94
CA LYS A 398 -11.06 1.17 21.45
C LYS A 398 -11.80 0.41 20.34
N ALA A 399 -11.79 0.93 19.11
CA ALA A 399 -12.53 0.34 17.99
C ALA A 399 -11.89 -0.92 17.41
N PHE A 400 -10.56 -1.03 17.44
CA PHE A 400 -9.80 -2.13 16.80
C PHE A 400 -9.18 -3.13 17.78
N ASP A 401 -9.35 -2.94 19.09
CA ASP A 401 -8.76 -3.79 20.15
C ASP A 401 -7.24 -4.00 19.93
N TRP A 402 -6.47 -2.96 20.23
CA TRP A 402 -5.01 -2.98 20.02
C TRP A 402 -4.31 -4.07 20.81
N ASP A 403 -4.84 -4.44 21.97
CA ASP A 403 -4.25 -5.43 22.84
C ASP A 403 -4.34 -6.83 22.21
N GLU A 404 -5.44 -7.14 21.49
CA GLU A 404 -5.58 -8.39 20.72
C GLU A 404 -4.68 -8.40 19.47
N LEU A 405 -4.52 -7.24 18.80
CA LEU A 405 -3.57 -7.09 17.70
C LEU A 405 -2.12 -7.19 18.19
N GLU A 406 -1.82 -6.65 19.37
CA GLU A 406 -0.52 -6.67 20.01
C GLU A 406 -0.17 -8.08 20.48
N LYS A 407 -1.08 -8.79 21.16
CA LYS A 407 -0.95 -10.21 21.49
C LYS A 407 -0.74 -11.08 20.25
N GLY A 408 -1.55 -10.89 19.21
CA GLY A 408 -1.39 -11.62 17.95
C GLY A 408 -0.05 -11.37 17.24
N ASN A 409 0.63 -10.26 17.55
CA ASN A 409 1.97 -9.97 17.04
C ASN A 409 3.09 -10.33 18.05
N GLN A 410 2.84 -10.33 19.37
CA GLN A 410 3.79 -10.59 20.46
C GLN A 410 3.82 -12.05 20.95
N GLU A 411 2.69 -12.74 21.10
CA GLU A 411 2.62 -14.21 21.38
C GLU A 411 3.30 -15.03 20.29
N VAL A 412 3.61 -14.38 19.17
CA VAL A 412 4.28 -14.92 17.99
C VAL A 412 5.78 -14.59 17.98
N LEU A 413 6.23 -13.58 18.76
CA LEU A 413 7.63 -13.15 18.90
C LEU A 413 8.36 -13.85 20.06
N ALA A 414 7.67 -14.16 21.15
CA ALA A 414 8.21 -14.94 22.26
C ALA A 414 7.99 -16.43 22.00
N GLY A 415 8.91 -17.05 21.25
CA GLY A 415 9.02 -18.50 21.20
C GLY A 415 9.54 -19.02 22.54
N GLU A 416 8.70 -19.06 23.56
CA GLU A 416 8.87 -20.02 24.65
C GLU A 416 8.08 -21.27 24.27
N SER A 417 8.82 -22.34 24.04
CA SER A 417 8.32 -23.70 24.16
C SER A 417 7.66 -23.85 25.53
N LYS A 418 6.34 -23.73 25.59
CA LYS A 418 5.58 -24.55 26.52
C LYS A 418 5.45 -25.91 25.86
N ASP A 419 6.49 -26.71 26.10
CA ASP A 419 6.32 -28.14 26.21
C ASP A 419 5.07 -28.36 27.07
N THR A 420 4.14 -29.10 26.49
CA THR A 420 2.97 -29.61 27.16
C THR A 420 3.45 -30.51 28.30
N ASP A 421 3.43 -30.00 29.53
CA ASP A 421 3.40 -30.87 30.70
C ASP A 421 2.05 -31.60 30.68
N ASP A 422 2.14 -32.86 30.23
CA ASP A 422 1.17 -33.90 30.45
C ASP A 422 0.85 -33.99 31.95
N HIS A 423 -0.42 -33.82 32.30
CA HIS A 423 -0.97 -34.47 33.47
C HIS A 423 -1.80 -35.66 32.98
N ASP A 424 -1.17 -36.83 33.08
CA ASP A 424 -1.75 -38.13 32.81
C ASP A 424 -3.01 -38.39 33.63
N GLY A 425 -4.00 -38.94 32.94
CA GLY A 425 -5.20 -39.54 33.49
C GLY A 425 -5.53 -40.85 32.78
N VAL A 426 -4.77 -41.90 33.15
CA VAL A 426 -5.27 -43.28 33.32
C VAL A 426 -5.37 -44.20 32.07
N PHE A 427 -4.33 -45.02 31.87
CA PHE A 427 -4.27 -46.51 31.89
C PHE A 427 -3.24 -47.09 30.89
N GLY A 428 -2.07 -47.43 31.42
CA GLY A 428 -1.51 -48.79 31.49
C GLY A 428 -1.13 -49.57 30.20
N PRO A 429 0.00 -50.29 30.21
CA PRO A 429 0.75 -50.70 29.03
C PRO A 429 0.39 -52.11 28.53
N MET A 430 0.67 -52.44 27.27
CA MET A 430 1.58 -53.55 26.92
C MET A 430 1.65 -53.81 25.41
N THR A 431 2.87 -54.13 25.02
CA THR A 431 3.33 -54.81 23.81
C THR A 431 2.50 -56.03 23.40
N VAL A 432 2.61 -56.45 22.12
CA VAL A 432 3.08 -57.80 21.69
C VAL A 432 2.64 -58.12 20.23
N GLU A 433 3.66 -58.40 19.42
CA GLU A 433 3.82 -59.39 18.34
C GLU A 433 2.82 -59.59 17.17
N ILE A 434 3.47 -59.90 16.05
CA ILE A 434 2.96 -60.24 14.73
C ILE A 434 2.70 -61.76 14.65
N LYS A 435 1.49 -62.20 14.27
CA LYS A 435 1.22 -63.24 13.23
C LYS A 435 -0.28 -63.59 13.07
N SER A 436 -0.77 -63.41 11.84
CA SER A 436 -1.58 -64.32 11.00
C SER A 436 -2.54 -65.37 11.64
N GLN A 437 -3.86 -65.27 11.39
CA GLN A 437 -4.64 -66.15 10.49
C GLN A 437 -6.18 -65.90 10.52
N LYS A 438 -6.80 -66.10 9.34
CA LYS A 438 -8.18 -66.53 9.00
C LYS A 438 -9.40 -65.74 9.51
N LYS A 439 -10.15 -65.19 8.54
CA LYS A 439 -11.59 -64.87 8.65
C LYS A 439 -12.40 -65.79 7.73
N GLY A 440 -13.46 -66.39 8.29
CA GLY A 440 -14.59 -66.95 7.57
C GLY A 440 -15.89 -66.33 8.10
N ASN A 441 -16.72 -65.82 7.17
CA ASN A 441 -18.18 -65.54 7.11
C ASN A 441 -18.96 -65.16 8.40
N LEU A 442 -19.75 -64.07 8.49
CA LEU A 442 -20.88 -63.58 7.65
C LEU A 442 -21.20 -62.06 7.95
N PRO A 443 -22.18 -61.35 7.32
CA PRO A 443 -21.95 -60.08 6.59
C PRO A 443 -22.79 -58.83 6.98
N SER A 444 -22.33 -57.63 6.59
CA SER A 444 -23.09 -56.41 6.15
C SER A 444 -22.11 -55.23 5.97
N ASN A 445 -21.85 -54.72 4.75
CA ASN A 445 -22.54 -53.66 3.98
C ASN A 445 -22.69 -52.29 4.68
N ASP A 446 -21.87 -51.32 4.28
CA ASP A 446 -22.33 -50.05 3.68
C ASP A 446 -21.17 -49.27 3.05
N ALA A 447 -21.10 -49.29 1.71
CA ALA A 447 -20.28 -48.41 0.88
C ALA A 447 -21.20 -47.71 -0.14
N ALA A 448 -21.05 -46.40 -0.30
CA ALA A 448 -21.90 -45.58 -1.15
C ALA A 448 -22.02 -46.12 -2.60
N PRO A 449 -23.22 -46.05 -3.23
CA PRO A 449 -23.48 -46.71 -4.50
C PRO A 449 -22.70 -46.07 -5.66
N LYS A 450 -22.03 -46.93 -6.44
CA LYS A 450 -21.21 -46.54 -7.59
C LYS A 450 -22.12 -46.26 -8.79
N ALA A 451 -21.91 -45.12 -9.46
CA ALA A 451 -22.74 -44.73 -10.61
C ALA A 451 -22.67 -45.78 -11.77
N PRO A 452 -23.83 -46.23 -12.30
CA PRO A 452 -23.93 -47.30 -13.29
C PRO A 452 -23.30 -46.91 -14.63
N ASN A 453 -22.91 -47.90 -15.44
CA ASN A 453 -22.44 -47.62 -16.81
C ASN A 453 -23.64 -47.54 -17.76
N LEU A 454 -23.44 -46.95 -18.94
CA LEU A 454 -24.50 -46.72 -19.92
C LEU A 454 -25.24 -48.00 -20.36
N LYS A 455 -24.56 -49.15 -20.31
CA LYS A 455 -25.14 -50.46 -20.69
C LYS A 455 -26.08 -51.01 -19.62
N ASP A 456 -25.93 -50.56 -18.37
CA ASP A 456 -26.60 -51.10 -17.18
C ASP A 456 -27.77 -50.20 -16.75
N ILE A 457 -28.12 -49.17 -17.55
CA ILE A 457 -29.19 -48.20 -17.22
C ILE A 457 -30.57 -48.83 -17.39
N LEU A 458 -30.73 -49.76 -18.34
CA LEU A 458 -32.01 -50.44 -18.59
C LEU A 458 -32.43 -51.33 -17.42
N ASP A 459 -31.47 -51.76 -16.60
CA ASP A 459 -31.69 -52.56 -15.41
C ASP A 459 -31.99 -51.70 -14.16
N VAL A 460 -31.93 -50.36 -14.30
CA VAL A 460 -32.32 -49.42 -13.24
C VAL A 460 -33.82 -49.17 -13.31
N ASP A 461 -34.45 -49.03 -12.15
CA ASP A 461 -35.87 -48.76 -11.99
C ASP A 461 -36.34 -47.61 -12.92
N PRO A 462 -37.44 -47.75 -13.69
CA PRO A 462 -37.81 -46.81 -14.77
C PRO A 462 -37.93 -45.34 -14.32
N LEU A 463 -38.34 -45.11 -13.06
CA LEU A 463 -38.44 -43.78 -12.45
C LEU A 463 -37.06 -43.11 -12.20
N GLN A 464 -35.98 -43.89 -12.11
CA GLN A 464 -34.62 -43.41 -11.80
C GLN A 464 -33.66 -43.43 -13.01
N GLN A 465 -34.08 -44.03 -14.13
CA GLN A 465 -33.25 -44.14 -15.35
C GLN A 465 -32.77 -42.78 -15.87
N GLY A 466 -33.58 -41.73 -15.77
CA GLY A 466 -33.19 -40.37 -16.17
C GLY A 466 -31.99 -39.82 -15.37
N GLN A 467 -31.99 -40.03 -14.04
CA GLN A 467 -30.88 -39.61 -13.17
C GLN A 467 -29.64 -40.49 -13.38
N ALA A 468 -29.82 -41.79 -13.57
CA ALA A 468 -28.75 -42.73 -13.88
C ALA A 468 -28.05 -42.39 -15.21
N LEU A 469 -28.82 -42.01 -16.25
CA LEU A 469 -28.29 -41.57 -17.55
C LEU A 469 -27.46 -40.28 -17.43
N LEU A 470 -27.93 -39.30 -16.66
CA LEU A 470 -27.19 -38.07 -16.42
C LEU A 470 -25.87 -38.32 -15.67
N ALA A 471 -25.88 -39.21 -14.66
CA ALA A 471 -24.69 -39.60 -13.92
C ALA A 471 -23.68 -40.35 -14.82
N ALA A 472 -24.15 -41.30 -15.61
CA ALA A 472 -23.32 -42.05 -16.56
C ALA A 472 -22.73 -41.16 -17.67
N SER A 473 -23.50 -40.20 -18.18
CA SER A 473 -23.04 -39.22 -19.20
C SER A 473 -21.95 -38.29 -18.64
N LYS A 474 -22.10 -37.81 -17.40
CA LYS A 474 -21.05 -37.04 -16.71
C LYS A 474 -19.76 -37.85 -16.53
N LYS A 475 -19.88 -39.13 -16.16
CA LYS A 475 -18.74 -40.06 -16.03
C LYS A 475 -18.01 -40.26 -17.37
N ARG A 476 -18.75 -40.46 -18.47
CA ARG A 476 -18.20 -40.59 -19.83
C ARG A 476 -17.47 -39.32 -20.28
N LYS A 477 -18.06 -38.13 -20.08
CA LYS A 477 -17.39 -36.85 -20.41
C LYS A 477 -16.10 -36.65 -19.61
N LYS A 478 -16.07 -37.05 -18.32
CA LYS A 478 -14.87 -36.97 -17.48
C LYS A 478 -13.77 -37.93 -17.95
N GLN A 479 -14.14 -39.14 -18.39
CA GLN A 479 -13.20 -40.10 -18.99
C GLN A 479 -12.66 -39.62 -20.35
N GLN A 480 -13.50 -39.04 -21.21
CA GLN A 480 -13.05 -38.47 -22.50
C GLN A 480 -12.07 -37.30 -22.30
N LYS A 481 -12.32 -36.41 -21.33
CA LYS A 481 -11.38 -35.33 -20.98
C LYS A 481 -10.03 -35.87 -20.49
N ARG A 482 -10.04 -36.95 -19.70
CA ARG A 482 -8.81 -37.62 -19.25
C ARG A 482 -8.07 -38.27 -20.42
N ALA A 483 -8.76 -38.96 -21.31
CA ALA A 483 -8.16 -39.56 -22.51
C ALA A 483 -7.52 -38.50 -23.43
N GLY A 484 -8.18 -37.35 -23.64
CA GLY A 484 -7.60 -36.23 -24.38
C GLY A 484 -6.32 -35.69 -23.74
N LEU A 485 -6.26 -35.62 -22.41
CA LEU A 485 -5.06 -35.20 -21.68
C LEU A 485 -3.90 -36.19 -21.85
N TYR A 486 -4.18 -37.51 -21.86
CA TYR A 486 -3.17 -38.54 -22.13
C TYR A 486 -2.63 -38.47 -23.56
N ILE A 487 -3.49 -38.21 -24.56
CA ILE A 487 -3.06 -38.04 -25.95
C ILE A 487 -2.12 -36.83 -26.08
N VAL A 488 -2.46 -35.70 -25.46
CA VAL A 488 -1.58 -34.52 -25.43
C VAL A 488 -0.25 -34.85 -24.76
N PHE A 489 -0.26 -35.62 -23.67
CA PHE A 489 0.95 -36.04 -22.97
C PHE A 489 1.84 -36.95 -23.84
N ILE A 490 1.23 -37.90 -24.56
CA ILE A 490 1.94 -38.77 -25.51
C ILE A 490 2.53 -37.96 -26.66
N ILE A 491 1.79 -36.99 -27.22
CA ILE A 491 2.29 -36.09 -28.27
C ILE A 491 3.50 -35.28 -27.77
N ILE A 492 3.44 -34.75 -26.54
CA ILE A 492 4.57 -34.03 -25.93
C ILE A 492 5.78 -34.95 -25.79
N ILE A 493 5.59 -36.19 -25.33
CA ILE A 493 6.68 -37.18 -25.22
C ILE A 493 7.28 -37.49 -26.59
N ILE A 494 6.45 -37.70 -27.62
CA ILE A 494 6.93 -37.95 -28.99
C ILE A 494 7.72 -36.75 -29.52
N ILE A 495 7.22 -35.53 -29.33
CA ILE A 495 7.93 -34.30 -29.72
C ILE A 495 9.28 -34.21 -28.99
N MET A 496 9.32 -34.51 -27.69
CA MET A 496 10.59 -34.50 -26.95
C MET A 496 11.57 -35.56 -27.45
N ILE A 497 11.10 -36.76 -27.81
CA ILE A 497 11.96 -37.82 -28.37
C ILE A 497 12.52 -37.39 -29.74
N VAL A 498 11.69 -36.79 -30.60
CA VAL A 498 12.10 -36.31 -31.94
C VAL A 498 13.03 -35.09 -31.87
N VAL A 499 12.95 -34.28 -30.82
CA VAL A 499 13.87 -33.13 -30.60
C VAL A 499 15.21 -33.58 -29.99
N VAL A 500 15.24 -34.73 -29.32
CA VAL A 500 16.44 -35.28 -28.67
C VAL A 500 17.25 -36.20 -29.60
N GLN A 501 16.60 -36.86 -30.57
CA GLN A 501 17.26 -37.50 -31.72
C GLN A 501 17.64 -36.46 -32.78
#